data_AF-A0A6G0WDP3-F1
#
_entry.id   AF-A0A6G0WDP3-F1
#
_cell.length_a   1.000
_cell.length_b   1.000
_cell.length_c   1.000
_cell.angle_alpha   90.00
_cell.angle_beta   90.00
_cell.angle_gamma   90.00
#
_symmetry.space_group_name_H-M   'P 1'
#
loop_
_entity.id
_entity.type
_entity.pdbx_description
1 polymer ?
#
loop_
_entity_poly.entity_id
_entity_poly.type
_entity_poly.pdbx_seq_one_letter_code
_entity_poly.pdbx_strand_id
1 'polypeptide(L)'
;MMMPQHQDLITNWTKKKLGQKLPRKYSPQIRQFTLSLHFFSAKAYTYVRQQFNTILPHPRTLSKWYSHLKLLLVTSQNVGLLLRSSTF
;
A
#
# COMPACT_ATOMS: atom_id res chain seq x y z
N MET A 1 -4.95 -22.36 -10.87
CA MET A 1 -5.65 -21.90 -9.66
C MET A 1 -5.65 -20.37 -9.64
N MET A 2 -6.73 -19.72 -10.08
CA MET A 2 -6.82 -18.25 -10.09
C MET A 2 -7.04 -17.74 -8.67
N MET A 3 -6.08 -17.00 -8.13
CA MET A 3 -6.28 -16.22 -6.90
C MET A 3 -7.11 -14.97 -7.26
N PRO A 4 -8.34 -14.81 -6.73
CA PRO A 4 -9.19 -13.71 -7.17
C PRO A 4 -8.65 -12.41 -6.58
N GLN A 5 -8.27 -11.48 -7.45
CA GLN A 5 -7.38 -10.36 -7.16
C GLN A 5 -7.87 -9.35 -6.10
N HIS A 6 -9.07 -9.55 -5.52
CA HIS A 6 -9.74 -8.58 -4.65
C HIS A 6 -10.39 -9.21 -3.40
N GLN A 7 -10.16 -10.50 -3.09
CA GLN A 7 -10.84 -11.16 -1.96
C GLN A 7 -10.52 -10.51 -0.61
N ASP A 8 -9.32 -9.97 -0.43
CA ASP A 8 -8.89 -9.46 0.87
C ASP A 8 -9.75 -8.30 1.37
N LEU A 9 -10.23 -7.42 0.48
CA LEU A 9 -11.08 -6.28 0.87
C LEU A 9 -12.41 -6.76 1.42
N ILE A 10 -13.11 -7.60 0.65
CA ILE A 10 -14.45 -8.09 0.98
C ILE A 10 -14.38 -8.98 2.22
N THR A 11 -13.42 -9.91 2.27
CA THR A 11 -13.26 -10.84 3.40
C THR A 11 -12.95 -10.10 4.70
N ASN A 12 -12.09 -9.08 4.65
CA ASN A 12 -11.74 -8.28 5.82
C ASN A 12 -12.88 -7.35 6.27
N TRP A 13 -13.68 -6.84 5.32
CA TRP A 13 -14.89 -6.09 5.62
C TRP A 13 -15.91 -6.93 6.37
N THR A 14 -16.18 -8.13 5.88
CA THR A 14 -17.11 -9.08 6.48
C THR A 14 -16.64 -9.47 7.89
N LYS A 15 -15.35 -9.82 8.05
CA LYS A 15 -14.76 -10.12 9.37
C LYS A 15 -14.92 -8.97 10.37
N LYS A 16 -14.68 -7.72 9.93
CA LYS A 16 -14.88 -6.52 10.76
C LYS A 16 -16.33 -6.38 11.21
N LYS A 17 -17.30 -6.57 10.30
CA LYS A 17 -18.74 -6.53 10.61
C LYS A 17 -19.15 -7.61 11.62
N LEU A 18 -18.50 -8.78 11.55
CA LEU A 18 -18.64 -9.87 12.52
C LEU A 18 -17.87 -9.66 13.84
N GLY A 19 -17.24 -8.49 14.04
CA GLY A 19 -16.47 -8.19 15.26
C GLY A 19 -15.14 -8.94 15.37
N GLN A 20 -14.71 -9.65 14.33
CA GLN A 20 -13.49 -10.44 14.34
C GLN A 20 -12.25 -9.56 14.17
N LYS A 21 -11.14 -10.02 14.77
CA LYS A 21 -9.86 -9.32 14.70
C LYS A 21 -9.27 -9.45 13.29
N LEU A 22 -8.89 -8.31 12.71
CA LEU A 22 -8.21 -8.28 11.41
C LEU A 22 -6.75 -8.72 11.54
N PRO A 23 -6.18 -9.33 10.47
CA PRO A 23 -4.76 -9.61 10.41
C PRO A 23 -3.95 -8.31 10.58
N ARG A 24 -2.86 -8.37 11.35
CA ARG A 24 -1.98 -7.22 11.60
C ARG A 24 -1.22 -6.75 10.35
N LYS A 25 -1.07 -7.60 9.34
CA LYS A 25 -0.33 -7.31 8.11
C LYS A 25 -1.31 -7.08 6.95
N TYR A 26 -1.08 -6.00 6.21
CA TYR A 26 -1.79 -5.72 4.96
C TYR A 26 -1.16 -6.51 3.82
N SER A 27 -1.99 -7.04 2.93
CA SER A 27 -1.50 -7.70 1.71
C SER A 27 -0.85 -6.69 0.75
N PRO A 28 0.11 -7.12 -0.09
CA PRO A 28 0.78 -6.22 -1.03
C PRO A 28 -0.18 -5.54 -2.00
N GLN A 29 -1.29 -6.20 -2.36
CA GLN A 29 -2.35 -5.67 -3.22
C GLN A 29 -3.06 -4.49 -2.55
N ILE A 30 -3.44 -4.62 -1.27
CA ILE A 30 -4.02 -3.51 -0.49
C ILE A 30 -3.05 -2.35 -0.43
N ARG A 31 -1.76 -2.62 -0.20
CA ARG A 31 -0.71 -1.61 -0.16
C ARG A 31 -0.59 -0.87 -1.49
N GLN A 32 -0.55 -1.59 -2.61
CA GLN A 32 -0.48 -0.98 -3.93
C GLN A 32 -1.73 -0.13 -4.22
N PHE A 33 -2.93 -0.67 -3.99
CA PHE A 33 -4.19 0.05 -4.17
C PHE A 33 -4.25 1.34 -3.35
N THR A 34 -3.87 1.29 -2.07
CA THR A 34 -3.89 2.47 -1.20
C THR A 34 -2.88 3.53 -1.58
N LEU A 35 -1.66 3.14 -1.95
CA LEU A 35 -0.65 4.08 -2.39
C LEU A 35 -1.05 4.76 -3.70
N SER A 36 -1.61 4.01 -4.66
CA SER A 36 -2.14 4.57 -5.90
C SER A 36 -3.29 5.54 -5.65
N LEU A 37 -4.29 5.13 -4.86
CA LEU A 37 -5.46 5.97 -4.56
C LEU A 37 -5.04 7.27 -3.85
N HIS A 38 -4.16 7.17 -2.85
CA HIS A 38 -3.68 8.33 -2.11
C HIS A 38 -2.80 9.25 -2.97
N PHE A 39 -2.03 8.69 -3.91
CA PHE A 39 -1.23 9.45 -4.87
C PHE A 39 -2.11 10.29 -5.81
N PHE A 40 -3.21 9.70 -6.33
CA PHE A 40 -4.14 10.44 -7.17
C PHE A 40 -4.97 11.47 -6.39
N SER A 41 -5.46 11.12 -5.19
CA SER A 41 -6.22 12.04 -4.35
C SER A 41 -6.25 11.61 -2.89
N ALA A 42 -5.60 12.39 -2.02
CA ALA A 42 -5.65 12.21 -0.58
C ALA A 42 -7.09 12.34 -0.02
N LYS A 43 -7.93 13.19 -0.63
CA LYS A 43 -9.35 13.33 -0.27
C LYS A 43 -10.13 12.08 -0.60
N ALA A 44 -9.94 11.51 -1.80
CA ALA A 44 -10.59 10.26 -2.20
C ALA A 44 -10.20 9.11 -1.27
N TYR A 45 -8.92 8.97 -0.95
CA TYR A 45 -8.46 7.99 0.03
C TYR A 45 -9.14 8.13 1.40
N THR A 46 -9.27 9.37 1.90
CA THR A 46 -9.93 9.63 3.18
C THR A 46 -11.40 9.22 3.17
N TYR A 47 -12.13 9.56 2.10
CA TYR A 47 -13.52 9.16 1.92
C TYR A 47 -13.67 7.63 1.92
N VAL A 48 -12.90 6.93 1.09
CA VAL A 48 -12.95 5.47 1.03
C VAL A 48 -12.59 4.86 2.39
N ARG A 49 -11.59 5.39 3.09
CA ARG A 49 -11.24 4.92 4.44
C ARG A 49 -12.39 5.03 5.45
N GLN A 50 -13.18 6.10 5.37
CA GLN A 50 -14.35 6.29 6.23
C GLN A 50 -15.44 5.25 5.90
N GLN A 51 -15.73 5.03 4.61
CA GLN A 51 -16.73 4.05 4.17
C GLN A 51 -16.35 2.60 4.52
N PHE A 52 -15.08 2.26 4.36
CA PHE A 52 -14.55 0.91 4.58
C PHE A 52 -13.98 0.71 6.00
N ASN A 53 -14.39 1.54 6.96
CA ASN A 53 -14.27 1.33 8.41
C ASN A 53 -13.01 0.56 8.87
N THR A 54 -11.82 1.11 8.58
CA THR A 54 -10.46 0.64 8.97
C THR A 54 -9.88 -0.60 8.27
N ILE A 55 -10.50 -1.12 7.21
CA ILE A 55 -9.86 -2.15 6.38
C ILE A 55 -8.62 -1.59 5.68
N LEU A 56 -8.67 -0.29 5.37
CA LEU A 56 -7.57 0.45 4.79
C LEU A 56 -6.60 0.90 5.90
N PRO A 57 -5.28 0.89 5.63
CA PRO A 57 -4.24 1.36 6.56
C PRO A 57 -4.52 2.75 7.13
N HIS A 58 -3.87 3.10 8.23
CA HIS A 58 -3.90 4.48 8.75
C HIS A 58 -2.99 5.39 7.89
N PRO A 59 -3.30 6.69 7.72
CA PRO A 59 -2.42 7.64 7.01
C PRO A 59 -0.94 7.58 7.47
N ARG A 60 -0.72 7.44 8.79
CA ARG A 60 0.61 7.24 9.38
C ARG A 60 1.36 6.00 8.83
N THR A 61 0.63 4.94 8.49
CA THR A 61 1.18 3.75 7.84
C THR A 61 1.53 4.04 6.38
N LEU A 62 0.72 4.82 5.67
CA LEU A 62 1.05 5.26 4.30
C LEU A 62 2.33 6.09 4.29
N SER A 63 2.50 7.05 5.21
CA SER A 63 3.71 7.86 5.28
C SER A 63 4.98 6.99 5.40
N LYS A 64 4.95 5.96 6.26
CA LYS A 64 6.06 4.99 6.37
C LYS A 64 6.32 4.24 5.06
N TRP A 65 5.27 3.87 4.34
CA TRP A 65 5.41 3.18 3.06
C TRP A 65 5.95 4.08 1.95
N TYR A 66 5.57 5.35 1.92
CA TYR A 66 6.15 6.35 1.01
C TYR A 66 7.63 6.58 1.30
N SER A 67 8.05 6.65 2.56
CA SER A 67 9.47 6.77 2.91
C SER A 67 10.30 5.62 2.36
N HIS A 68 9.78 4.38 2.41
CA HIS A 68 10.44 3.21 1.81
C HIS A 68 10.55 3.33 0.29
N LEU A 69 9.50 3.79 -0.40
CA LEU A 69 9.54 3.99 -1.86
C LEU A 69 10.51 5.10 -2.26
N LYS A 70 10.55 6.21 -1.51
CA LYS A 70 11.48 7.32 -1.77
C LYS A 70 12.94 6.88 -1.65
N LEU A 71 13.23 6.05 -0.64
CA LEU A 71 14.56 5.46 -0.46
C LEU A 71 14.95 4.58 -1.65
N LEU A 72 14.02 3.75 -2.14
CA LEU A 72 14.25 2.87 -3.29
C LEU A 72 14.50 3.64 -4.60
N LEU A 73 13.82 4.77 -4.81
CA LEU A 73 14.06 5.63 -5.99
C LEU A 73 15.44 6.32 -5.93
N VAL A 74 15.84 6.80 -4.76
CA VAL A 74 17.16 7.41 -4.55
C VAL A 74 18.27 6.37 -4.72
N THR A 75 18.10 5.16 -4.21
CA THR A 75 19.10 4.09 -4.40
C THR A 75 19.12 3.60 -5.84
N SER A 76 17.96 3.53 -6.54
CA SER A 76 17.90 3.10 -7.94
C SER A 76 18.60 4.07 -8.89
N GLN A 77 18.54 5.38 -8.63
CA GLN A 77 19.32 6.36 -9.40
C GLN A 77 20.82 6.24 -9.10
N ASN A 78 21.20 5.98 -7.84
CA ASN A 78 22.60 5.83 -7.46
C ASN A 78 23.24 4.53 -7.97
N VAL A 79 22.53 3.40 -8.01
CA VAL A 79 23.06 2.15 -8.62
C VAL A 79 23.20 2.26 -10.14
N GLY A 80 22.32 3.01 -10.81
CA GLY A 80 22.43 3.30 -12.24
C GLY A 80 23.64 4.17 -12.61
N LEU A 81 24.05 5.07 -11.71
CA LEU A 81 25.28 5.85 -11.83
C LEU A 81 26.52 5.01 -11.52
N LEU A 82 26.49 4.19 -10.47
CA LEU A 82 27.63 3.33 -10.08
C LEU A 82 28.00 2.27 -11.13
N LEU A 83 27.00 1.68 -11.80
CA LEU A 83 27.24 0.71 -12.88
C LEU A 83 27.76 1.36 -14.17
N ARG A 84 27.58 2.68 -14.36
CA ARG A 84 28.10 3.42 -15.52
C ARG A 84 29.54 3.91 -15.34
N SER A 85 30.02 4.00 -14.11
CA SER A 85 31.39 4.41 -13.77
C SER A 85 32.40 3.24 -13.69
N SER A 86 31.95 1.98 -13.80
CA SER A 86 32.82 0.78 -13.83
C SER A 86 33.05 0.20 -15.23
N THR A 87 32.61 0.91 -16.28
CA THR A 87 32.97 0.61 -17.67
C THR A 87 33.80 1.76 -18.23
N PHE A 88 35.02 1.92 -17.74
CA PHE A 88 36.14 2.52 -18.45
C PHE A 88 37.45 2.03 -17.82
#